data_AF-A0A7S4EHW0-F1
#
_entry.id   AF-A0A7S4EHW0-F1
#
_cell.length_a   1.000
_cell.length_b   1.000
_cell.length_c   1.000
_cell.angle_alpha   90.00
_cell.angle_beta   90.00
_cell.angle_gamma   90.00
#
_symmetry.space_group_name_H-M   'P 1'
#
loop_
_entity.id
_entity.type
_entity.pdbx_description
1 polymer ?
#
loop_
_entity_poly.entity_id
_entity_poly.type
_entity_poly.pdbx_seq_one_letter_code
_entity_poly.pdbx_strand_id
1 'polypeptide(L)'
;SETTGNNDNDNKHRLILYRSCCGLGHRLVRQSYSYRYTRDKKAPHLWVQWSKHRIQYNCGMKLDYSSIDLFEYYFGAGPMVVVPEENDPDLDDYRVDNVDSWDVDAIHRRLEAGASDALAAANVNVSVAEFDATRLRVFSNHKNFEALVRQQNVVWHRNGPPHYGRSCFKNQKEQQALDHAISDDLFYRQLTGSFRFHDRIQAFANEHRFSERLVLGIHVRAGNGETGDFEKKKRGIRDLDSWVTTVAETMDRLVQTIQSAQRNNDNNNNNNNDHGSTSFSSSTRSSSLPPLLFVATDDGSVIGKLADATRRSNIEVVSLPQQRMEPGSGVNYNARVEQDACFENWFSQIADAILLGAVDVVVAARYSSFTQSLPLVSVLSGSIRDRKQQRKQQQ
;
A
#
# COMPACT_ATOMS: atom_id res chain seq x y z
N SER A 1 -36.26 -18.93 41.84
CA SER A 1 -36.48 -18.64 40.41
C SER A 1 -36.27 -17.15 40.19
N GLU A 2 -35.03 -16.74 40.02
CA GLU A 2 -34.66 -15.39 39.59
C GLU A 2 -33.85 -15.55 38.30
N THR A 3 -34.53 -15.36 37.17
CA THR A 3 -33.92 -15.26 35.86
C THR A 3 -33.34 -13.87 35.72
N THR A 4 -32.03 -13.72 35.97
CA THR A 4 -31.24 -12.58 35.52
C THR A 4 -31.17 -12.62 33.99
N GLY A 5 -32.13 -11.96 33.35
CA GLY A 5 -32.07 -11.67 31.92
C GLY A 5 -30.92 -10.72 31.64
N ASN A 6 -29.74 -11.28 31.34
CA ASN A 6 -28.68 -10.57 30.64
C ASN A 6 -29.26 -10.12 29.30
N ASN A 7 -29.62 -8.85 29.22
CA ASN A 7 -29.96 -8.20 27.96
C ASN A 7 -28.68 -8.10 27.12
N ASP A 8 -28.37 -9.17 26.39
CA ASP A 8 -27.34 -9.23 25.33
C ASP A 8 -27.71 -8.37 24.09
N ASN A 9 -28.47 -7.29 24.29
CA ASN A 9 -28.75 -6.29 23.27
C ASN A 9 -27.58 -5.31 23.06
N ASP A 10 -26.48 -5.46 23.82
CA ASP A 10 -25.33 -4.55 23.78
C ASP A 10 -24.36 -4.80 22.59
N ASN A 11 -24.61 -5.80 21.74
CA ASN A 11 -23.68 -6.22 20.69
C ASN A 11 -24.02 -5.77 19.24
N LYS A 12 -24.86 -4.75 19.04
CA LYS A 12 -25.17 -4.26 17.67
C LYS A 12 -24.42 -2.99 17.31
N HIS A 13 -23.10 -3.00 17.42
CA HIS A 13 -22.28 -2.00 16.73
C HIS A 13 -22.21 -2.38 15.25
N ARG A 14 -22.99 -1.68 14.42
CA ARG A 14 -23.01 -1.93 12.96
C ARG A 14 -21.90 -1.21 12.21
N LEU A 15 -21.31 -0.19 12.83
CA LEU A 15 -20.37 0.70 12.19
C LEU A 15 -19.40 1.30 13.22
N ILE A 16 -18.10 1.19 12.96
CA ILE A 16 -17.08 1.89 13.73
C ILE A 16 -16.55 3.05 12.90
N LEU A 17 -16.43 4.22 13.53
CA LEU A 17 -15.91 5.41 12.88
C LEU A 17 -14.52 5.75 13.41
N TYR A 18 -13.51 5.62 12.56
CA TYR A 18 -12.14 6.03 12.85
C TYR A 18 -11.83 7.40 12.24
N ARG A 19 -11.29 8.31 13.08
CA ARG A 19 -10.77 9.62 12.66
C ARG A 19 -9.26 9.68 12.84
N SER A 20 -8.55 9.80 11.72
CA SER A 20 -7.08 9.87 11.70
C SER A 20 -6.56 11.31 11.82
N CYS A 21 -5.37 11.51 12.42
CA CYS A 21 -4.77 12.84 12.55
C CYS A 21 -3.25 12.92 12.37
N CYS A 22 -2.59 11.88 11.85
CA CYS A 22 -1.11 11.79 11.80
C CYS A 22 -0.56 11.76 10.36
N GLY A 23 0.76 11.62 10.16
CA GLY A 23 1.34 11.39 8.81
C GLY A 23 1.01 10.00 8.24
N LEU A 24 1.23 9.78 6.93
CA LEU A 24 0.79 8.59 6.17
C LEU A 24 1.09 7.26 6.88
N GLY A 25 2.35 7.00 7.26
CA GLY A 25 2.72 5.76 7.95
C GLY A 25 2.01 5.54 9.28
N HIS A 26 1.90 6.59 10.12
CA HIS A 26 1.13 6.51 11.37
C HIS A 26 -0.38 6.31 11.12
N ARG A 27 -0.92 6.85 10.02
CA ARG A 27 -2.33 6.65 9.65
C ARG A 27 -2.59 5.20 9.26
N LEU A 28 -1.76 4.63 8.38
CA LEU A 28 -1.86 3.23 7.95
C LEU A 28 -1.82 2.28 9.14
N VAL A 29 -0.84 2.45 10.02
CA VAL A 29 -0.71 1.60 11.22
C VAL A 29 -1.95 1.73 12.11
N ARG A 30 -2.41 2.94 12.40
CA ARG A 30 -3.60 3.13 13.24
C ARG A 30 -4.89 2.63 12.60
N GLN A 31 -4.95 2.59 11.28
CA GLN A 31 -6.09 2.03 10.56
C GLN A 31 -6.10 0.55 10.58
N SER A 32 -4.95 -0.08 10.40
CA SER A 32 -4.84 -1.53 10.56
C SER A 32 -5.28 -1.93 11.98
N TYR A 33 -4.89 -1.17 13.00
CA TYR A 33 -5.43 -1.33 14.36
C TYR A 33 -6.94 -1.08 14.50
N SER A 34 -7.47 -0.07 13.80
CA SER A 34 -8.90 0.22 13.84
C SER A 34 -9.70 -0.86 13.13
N TYR A 35 -9.15 -1.44 12.06
CA TYR A 35 -9.72 -2.57 11.33
C TYR A 35 -9.74 -3.82 12.22
N ARG A 36 -8.62 -4.15 12.87
CA ARG A 36 -8.54 -5.21 13.88
C ARG A 36 -9.59 -5.05 14.97
N TYR A 37 -9.66 -3.87 15.59
CA TYR A 37 -10.65 -3.59 16.63
C TYR A 37 -12.08 -3.73 16.12
N THR A 38 -12.35 -3.32 14.88
CA THR A 38 -13.66 -3.50 14.26
C THR A 38 -13.99 -4.97 14.08
N ARG A 39 -13.01 -5.80 13.73
CA ARG A 39 -13.13 -7.25 13.64
C ARG A 39 -13.40 -7.88 14.99
N ASP A 40 -12.64 -7.50 16.02
CA ASP A 40 -12.84 -7.97 17.41
C ASP A 40 -14.23 -7.64 17.95
N LYS A 41 -14.79 -6.51 17.51
CA LYS A 41 -16.15 -6.08 17.87
C LYS A 41 -17.24 -6.66 16.97
N LYS A 42 -16.89 -7.52 16.02
CA LYS A 42 -17.81 -8.13 15.03
C LYS A 42 -18.66 -7.08 14.31
N ALA A 43 -18.11 -5.88 14.15
CA ALA A 43 -18.76 -4.83 13.41
C ALA A 43 -18.47 -5.05 11.92
N PRO A 44 -19.49 -5.10 11.05
CA PRO A 44 -19.31 -5.45 9.64
C PRO A 44 -18.62 -4.34 8.83
N HIS A 45 -18.53 -3.12 9.37
CA HIS A 45 -18.03 -1.97 8.65
C HIS A 45 -17.14 -1.08 9.53
N LEU A 46 -15.98 -0.73 9.00
CA LEU A 46 -15.12 0.34 9.49
C LEU A 46 -15.26 1.53 8.55
N TRP A 47 -15.94 2.59 8.99
CA TRP A 47 -15.90 3.86 8.27
C TRP A 47 -14.64 4.63 8.64
N VAL A 48 -13.81 4.90 7.64
CA VAL A 48 -12.65 5.77 7.83
C VAL A 48 -13.00 7.17 7.35
N GLN A 49 -13.07 8.11 8.30
CA GLN A 49 -13.19 9.52 7.98
C GLN A 49 -11.84 10.20 8.12
N TRP A 50 -11.43 10.81 7.02
CA TRP A 50 -10.06 11.24 6.85
C TRP A 50 -9.79 12.68 7.31
N SER A 51 -10.83 13.47 7.63
CA SER A 51 -10.69 14.79 8.24
C SER A 51 -11.84 15.17 9.18
N LYS A 52 -11.52 15.89 10.27
CA LYS A 52 -12.43 16.90 10.87
C LYS A 52 -11.81 17.85 11.90
N HIS A 53 -10.55 17.68 12.29
CA HIS A 53 -9.92 18.64 13.20
C HIS A 53 -8.85 19.41 12.48
N ARG A 54 -8.75 20.70 12.86
CA ARG A 54 -7.70 21.65 12.52
C ARG A 54 -6.34 21.01 12.81
N ILE A 55 -5.93 20.15 11.93
CA ILE A 55 -4.55 19.78 11.84
C ILE A 55 -3.98 20.96 11.05
N GLN A 56 -3.53 21.97 11.80
CA GLN A 56 -2.58 22.95 11.28
C GLN A 56 -1.27 22.21 10.98
N TYR A 57 -1.27 21.28 10.03
CA TYR A 57 -0.02 20.90 9.39
C TYR A 57 0.20 21.93 8.29
N ASN A 58 1.22 22.75 8.54
CA ASN A 58 2.15 23.50 7.69
C ASN A 58 1.91 23.72 6.18
N CYS A 59 0.80 23.37 5.55
CA CYS A 59 0.43 23.83 4.20
C CYS A 59 -0.04 25.29 4.18
N GLY A 60 0.14 26.04 5.27
CA GLY A 60 -0.35 27.42 5.41
C GLY A 60 -1.88 27.57 5.28
N MET A 61 -2.62 26.46 5.21
CA MET A 61 -4.05 26.51 4.95
C MET A 61 -4.83 26.67 6.26
N LYS A 62 -5.69 27.68 6.31
CA LYS A 62 -6.97 27.52 7.03
C LYS A 62 -7.73 26.47 6.21
N LEU A 63 -7.72 25.22 6.67
CA LEU A 63 -8.59 24.19 6.09
C LEU A 63 -10.02 24.68 6.23
N ASP A 64 -10.58 25.19 5.15
CA ASP A 64 -12.02 25.30 5.02
C ASP A 64 -12.58 23.87 5.01
N TYR A 65 -13.81 23.70 5.49
CA TYR A 65 -14.49 22.40 5.65
C TYR A 65 -14.66 21.62 4.34
N SER A 66 -14.19 22.16 3.21
CA SER A 66 -14.27 21.65 1.85
C SER A 66 -12.99 20.96 1.35
N SER A 67 -11.91 20.92 2.14
CA SER A 67 -10.64 20.31 1.70
C SER A 67 -10.68 18.77 1.79
N ILE A 68 -10.51 18.11 0.64
CA ILE A 68 -10.42 16.64 0.53
C ILE A 68 -9.13 16.19 1.21
N ASP A 69 -9.23 15.23 2.14
CA ASP A 69 -8.03 14.63 2.72
C ASP A 69 -7.31 13.77 1.68
N LEU A 70 -5.98 13.78 1.73
CA LEU A 70 -5.16 13.06 0.77
C LEU A 70 -5.45 11.55 0.71
N PHE A 71 -5.70 10.89 1.83
CA PHE A 71 -6.08 9.48 1.79
C PHE A 71 -7.44 9.27 1.15
N GLU A 72 -8.37 10.19 1.38
CA GLU A 72 -9.67 10.19 0.72
C GLU A 72 -9.52 10.44 -0.78
N TYR A 73 -8.53 11.23 -1.18
CA TYR A 73 -8.14 11.40 -2.58
C TYR A 73 -7.63 10.09 -3.19
N TYR A 74 -6.80 9.32 -2.48
CA TYR A 74 -6.21 8.07 -3.02
C TYR A 74 -7.11 6.84 -2.95
N PHE A 75 -7.86 6.69 -1.86
CA PHE A 75 -8.59 5.46 -1.54
C PHE A 75 -10.12 5.67 -1.49
N GLY A 76 -10.57 6.92 -1.65
CA GLY A 76 -11.95 7.30 -1.39
C GLY A 76 -12.31 7.30 0.10
N ALA A 77 -13.46 7.90 0.41
CA ALA A 77 -14.11 7.66 1.70
C ALA A 77 -15.11 6.51 1.54
N GLY A 78 -15.31 5.74 2.58
CA GLY A 78 -16.27 4.66 2.56
C GLY A 78 -16.00 3.64 3.64
N PRO A 79 -16.95 2.73 3.86
CA PRO A 79 -16.74 1.67 4.80
C PRO A 79 -15.76 0.66 4.20
N MET A 80 -14.69 0.37 4.92
CA MET A 80 -13.99 -0.89 4.74
C MET A 80 -14.91 -1.99 5.27
N VAL A 81 -15.07 -3.05 4.48
CA VAL A 81 -15.87 -4.21 4.89
C VAL A 81 -15.02 -5.01 5.85
N VAL A 82 -15.52 -5.27 7.05
CA VAL A 82 -14.76 -6.05 8.04
C VAL A 82 -15.44 -7.39 8.17
N VAL A 83 -14.80 -8.43 7.62
CA VAL A 83 -15.28 -9.81 7.74
C VAL A 83 -14.94 -10.30 9.15
N PRO A 84 -15.93 -10.71 9.96
CA PRO A 84 -15.68 -11.32 11.27
C PRO A 84 -14.84 -12.58 11.13
N GLU A 85 -13.98 -12.84 12.12
CA GLU A 85 -13.05 -13.99 12.10
C GLU A 85 -13.78 -15.33 11.88
N GLU A 86 -14.92 -15.56 12.52
CA GLU A 86 -15.72 -16.78 12.31
C GLU A 86 -16.26 -16.98 10.88
N ASN A 87 -16.26 -15.94 10.04
CA ASN A 87 -16.81 -15.96 8.69
C ASN A 87 -15.75 -15.73 7.61
N ASP A 88 -14.47 -15.68 8.00
CA ASP A 88 -13.38 -15.44 7.09
C ASP A 88 -12.86 -16.79 6.55
N PRO A 89 -13.24 -17.15 5.31
CA PRO A 89 -12.89 -18.45 4.74
C PRO A 89 -11.38 -18.60 4.54
N ASP A 90 -10.63 -17.50 4.50
CA ASP A 90 -9.20 -17.50 4.25
C ASP A 90 -8.40 -17.86 5.52
N LEU A 91 -9.02 -17.82 6.71
CA LEU A 91 -8.36 -18.25 7.96
C LEU A 91 -8.04 -19.74 7.98
N ASP A 92 -8.86 -20.57 7.33
CA ASP A 92 -8.58 -21.99 7.22
C ASP A 92 -7.43 -22.25 6.23
N ASP A 93 -7.31 -21.44 5.17
CA ASP A 93 -6.16 -21.47 4.24
C ASP A 93 -4.86 -20.94 4.90
N TYR A 94 -4.95 -19.94 5.79
CA TYR A 94 -3.79 -19.50 6.58
C TYR A 94 -3.28 -20.54 7.58
N ARG A 95 -4.15 -21.47 8.00
CA ARG A 95 -3.78 -22.58 8.90
C ARG A 95 -3.16 -23.77 8.17
N VAL A 96 -3.22 -23.78 6.84
CA VAL A 96 -2.78 -24.90 6.01
C VAL A 96 -1.91 -24.34 4.87
N ASP A 97 -0.58 -24.23 5.08
CA ASP A 97 0.57 -23.96 4.17
C ASP A 97 0.37 -23.56 2.67
N ASN A 98 -0.74 -22.99 2.22
CA ASN A 98 -1.10 -22.92 0.80
C ASN A 98 -1.70 -21.55 0.44
N VAL A 99 -0.83 -20.55 0.38
CA VAL A 99 -1.16 -19.14 0.11
C VAL A 99 -1.35 -18.85 -1.41
N ASP A 100 -1.14 -19.84 -2.28
CA ASP A 100 -1.04 -19.64 -3.74
C ASP A 100 -2.37 -19.78 -4.53
N SER A 101 -3.52 -19.98 -3.88
CA SER A 101 -4.80 -20.33 -4.54
C SER A 101 -5.82 -19.18 -4.71
N TRP A 102 -5.48 -17.94 -4.39
CA TRP A 102 -6.50 -16.92 -4.12
C TRP A 102 -7.09 -16.26 -5.38
N ASP A 103 -8.43 -16.18 -5.45
CA ASP A 103 -9.18 -15.47 -6.48
C ASP A 103 -9.48 -14.02 -6.03
N VAL A 104 -8.58 -13.10 -6.39
CA VAL A 104 -8.70 -11.65 -6.10
C VAL A 104 -9.98 -11.05 -6.69
N ASP A 105 -10.47 -11.55 -7.83
CA ASP A 105 -11.68 -11.04 -8.46
C ASP A 105 -12.93 -11.46 -7.68
N ALA A 106 -12.94 -12.64 -7.06
CA ALA A 106 -14.00 -13.06 -6.16
C ALA A 106 -14.07 -12.18 -4.90
N ILE A 107 -12.91 -11.80 -4.34
CA ILE A 107 -12.83 -10.88 -3.20
C ILE A 107 -13.39 -9.50 -3.60
N HIS A 108 -12.97 -8.97 -4.76
CA HIS A 108 -13.49 -7.70 -5.29
C HIS A 108 -15.01 -7.72 -5.46
N ARG A 109 -15.58 -8.76 -6.09
CA ARG A 109 -17.04 -8.90 -6.26
C ARG A 109 -17.79 -8.92 -4.92
N ARG A 110 -17.23 -9.55 -3.88
CA ARG A 110 -17.83 -9.57 -2.53
C ARG A 110 -17.77 -8.19 -1.86
N LEU A 111 -16.67 -7.46 -2.02
CA LEU A 111 -16.53 -6.09 -1.50
C LEU A 111 -17.52 -5.14 -2.17
N GLU A 112 -17.71 -5.25 -3.49
CA GLU A 112 -18.70 -4.48 -4.24
C GLU A 112 -20.13 -4.78 -3.78
N ALA A 113 -20.47 -6.05 -3.59
CA ALA A 113 -21.78 -6.46 -3.06
C ALA A 113 -22.01 -5.92 -1.64
N GLY A 114 -21.04 -6.04 -0.74
CA GLY A 114 -21.13 -5.52 0.63
C GLY A 114 -21.23 -3.98 0.68
N ALA A 115 -20.56 -3.28 -0.24
CA ALA A 115 -20.71 -1.83 -0.38
C ALA A 115 -22.13 -1.45 -0.86
N SER A 116 -22.68 -2.19 -1.83
CA SER A 116 -24.05 -2.01 -2.31
C SER A 116 -25.07 -2.24 -1.20
N ASP A 117 -24.93 -3.30 -0.39
CA ASP A 117 -25.80 -3.59 0.75
C ASP A 117 -25.74 -2.50 1.82
N ALA A 118 -24.54 -1.97 2.10
CA ALA A 118 -24.36 -0.86 3.04
C ALA A 118 -25.04 0.44 2.54
N LEU A 119 -25.00 0.70 1.23
CA LEU A 119 -25.66 1.86 0.61
C LEU A 119 -27.18 1.70 0.56
N ALA A 120 -27.66 0.50 0.25
CA ALA A 120 -29.08 0.14 0.32
C ALA A 120 -29.61 0.30 1.75
N ALA A 121 -28.87 -0.17 2.76
CA ALA A 121 -29.20 0.04 4.17
C ALA A 121 -29.19 1.52 4.59
N ALA A 122 -28.50 2.39 3.85
CA ALA A 122 -28.46 3.83 4.05
C ALA A 122 -29.51 4.61 3.24
N ASN A 123 -30.40 3.94 2.50
CA ASN A 123 -31.36 4.55 1.56
C ASN A 123 -30.70 5.45 0.49
N VAL A 124 -29.50 5.10 0.04
CA VAL A 124 -28.77 5.84 -1.00
C VAL A 124 -29.00 5.15 -2.35
N ASN A 125 -29.84 5.74 -3.20
CA ASN A 125 -30.23 5.17 -4.50
C ASN A 125 -29.30 5.70 -5.61
N VAL A 126 -28.12 5.08 -5.79
CA VAL A 126 -27.10 5.48 -6.77
C VAL A 126 -26.49 4.22 -7.40
N SER A 127 -26.32 4.18 -8.72
CA SER A 127 -25.64 3.07 -9.40
C SER A 127 -24.13 3.03 -9.06
N VAL A 128 -23.48 1.86 -9.12
CA VAL A 128 -22.03 1.73 -8.82
C VAL A 128 -21.16 2.61 -9.74
N ALA A 129 -21.55 2.79 -11.00
CA ALA A 129 -20.86 3.70 -11.92
C ALA A 129 -21.10 5.19 -11.60
N GLU A 130 -22.30 5.55 -11.13
CA GLU A 130 -22.54 6.88 -10.58
C GLU A 130 -21.91 7.06 -9.20
N PHE A 131 -21.60 5.99 -8.46
CA PHE A 131 -21.05 6.03 -7.11
C PHE A 131 -19.67 6.69 -7.05
N ASP A 132 -18.84 6.58 -8.08
CA ASP A 132 -17.52 7.26 -8.11
C ASP A 132 -17.63 8.77 -8.38
N ALA A 133 -18.51 9.18 -9.29
CA ALA A 133 -18.80 10.60 -9.54
C ALA A 133 -19.64 11.24 -8.42
N THR A 134 -20.51 10.43 -7.80
CA THR A 134 -21.39 10.81 -6.68
C THR A 134 -20.66 10.76 -5.35
N ARG A 135 -19.57 9.99 -5.18
CA ARG A 135 -18.68 10.07 -4.02
C ARG A 135 -18.26 11.52 -3.80
N LEU A 136 -17.71 12.18 -4.82
CA LEU A 136 -17.33 13.60 -4.76
C LEU A 136 -18.49 14.57 -4.46
N ARG A 137 -19.72 14.28 -4.92
CA ARG A 137 -20.92 15.11 -4.64
C ARG A 137 -21.62 14.81 -3.31
N VAL A 138 -21.58 13.59 -2.80
CA VAL A 138 -22.10 13.24 -1.47
C VAL A 138 -21.24 13.87 -0.38
N PHE A 139 -19.94 14.07 -0.65
CA PHE A 139 -19.05 14.82 0.24
C PHE A 139 -19.43 16.29 0.40
N SER A 140 -20.08 16.93 -0.59
CA SER A 140 -20.55 18.32 -0.42
C SER A 140 -21.83 18.44 0.42
N ASN A 141 -22.53 17.32 0.67
CA ASN A 141 -23.72 17.24 1.55
C ASN A 141 -23.45 16.54 2.89
N HIS A 142 -22.22 16.71 3.41
CA HIS A 142 -21.69 16.08 4.63
C HIS A 142 -22.58 16.19 5.89
N LYS A 143 -23.44 17.21 5.99
CA LYS A 143 -24.37 17.38 7.13
C LYS A 143 -25.41 16.26 7.22
N ASN A 144 -25.90 15.77 6.09
CA ASN A 144 -26.91 14.71 6.04
C ASN A 144 -26.29 13.35 6.39
N PHE A 145 -25.05 13.11 5.96
CA PHE A 145 -24.33 11.89 6.31
C PHE A 145 -24.02 11.81 7.81
N GLU A 146 -23.58 12.90 8.44
CA GLU A 146 -23.38 12.89 9.90
C GLU A 146 -24.68 12.66 10.69
N ALA A 147 -25.81 13.16 10.19
CA ALA A 147 -27.11 12.87 10.79
C ALA A 147 -27.44 11.37 10.68
N LEU A 148 -27.16 10.75 9.53
CA LEU A 148 -27.36 9.32 9.30
C LEU A 148 -26.45 8.45 10.20
N VAL A 149 -25.16 8.79 10.28
CA VAL A 149 -24.18 8.11 11.15
C VAL A 149 -24.57 8.25 12.62
N ARG A 150 -25.10 9.41 13.05
CA ARG A 150 -25.58 9.60 14.43
C ARG A 150 -26.84 8.81 14.77
N GLN A 151 -27.65 8.45 13.77
CA GLN A 151 -28.83 7.61 13.94
C GLN A 151 -28.49 6.11 14.04
N GLN A 152 -27.30 5.71 13.58
CA GLN A 152 -26.80 4.35 13.72
C GLN A 152 -26.02 4.20 15.05
N ASN A 153 -25.98 2.99 15.62
CA ASN A 153 -25.20 2.63 16.82
C ASN A 153 -23.69 2.70 16.55
N VAL A 154 -23.16 3.90 16.35
CA VAL A 154 -21.77 4.16 15.92
C VAL A 154 -20.87 4.38 17.12
N VAL A 155 -19.79 3.61 17.19
CA VAL A 155 -18.70 3.85 18.15
C VAL A 155 -17.69 4.79 17.54
N TRP A 156 -17.36 5.84 18.28
CA TRP A 156 -16.46 6.89 17.84
C TRP A 156 -15.08 6.71 18.47
N HIS A 157 -14.05 6.51 17.64
CA HIS A 157 -12.66 6.50 18.09
C HIS A 157 -11.91 7.71 17.53
N ARG A 158 -11.53 8.62 18.44
CA ARG A 158 -10.56 9.67 18.15
C ARG A 158 -9.17 9.11 18.46
N ASN A 159 -8.31 9.01 17.46
CA ASN A 159 -6.92 8.54 17.61
C ASN A 159 -6.74 7.04 17.91
N GLY A 160 -7.69 6.21 17.49
CA GLY A 160 -7.61 4.75 17.59
C GLY A 160 -8.40 4.18 18.77
N PRO A 161 -8.51 2.84 18.85
CA PRO A 161 -9.26 2.16 19.90
C PRO A 161 -8.62 2.35 21.29
N PRO A 162 -9.42 2.31 22.39
CA PRO A 162 -8.90 2.30 23.75
C PRO A 162 -7.95 1.10 23.93
N HIS A 163 -6.88 1.28 24.72
CA HIS A 163 -5.74 0.35 24.85
C HIS A 163 -4.70 0.35 23.71
N TYR A 164 -4.70 1.41 22.88
CA TYR A 164 -3.50 1.81 22.11
C TYR A 164 -2.38 2.30 23.05
N GLY A 165 -1.93 1.43 23.96
CA GLY A 165 -0.72 1.61 24.73
C GLY A 165 0.48 1.30 23.85
N ARG A 166 1.52 2.13 23.90
CA ARG A 166 2.79 1.99 23.16
C ARG A 166 3.62 0.76 23.55
N SER A 167 3.00 -0.32 24.02
CA SER A 167 3.69 -1.57 24.26
C SER A 167 3.96 -2.22 22.90
N CYS A 168 5.01 -1.75 22.21
CA CYS A 168 5.59 -2.46 21.08
C CYS A 168 5.81 -3.91 21.51
N PHE A 169 5.06 -4.85 20.94
CA PHE A 169 5.17 -6.32 20.89
C PHE A 169 5.79 -7.11 22.06
N LYS A 170 6.10 -6.50 23.21
CA LYS A 170 7.11 -7.03 24.13
C LYS A 170 6.70 -8.31 24.84
N ASN A 171 5.43 -8.73 24.76
CA ASN A 171 4.92 -9.98 25.36
C ASN A 171 3.67 -10.53 24.66
N GLN A 172 3.47 -10.29 23.35
CA GLN A 172 2.30 -10.88 22.67
C GLN A 172 2.54 -12.38 22.47
N LYS A 173 1.51 -13.19 22.74
CA LYS A 173 1.53 -14.61 22.40
C LYS A 173 1.63 -14.74 20.87
N GLU A 174 2.35 -15.74 20.39
CA GLU A 174 2.56 -16.01 18.95
C GLU A 174 1.25 -15.98 18.15
N GLN A 175 0.19 -16.58 18.68
CA GLN A 175 -1.14 -16.55 18.07
C GLN A 175 -1.67 -15.12 17.86
N GLN A 176 -1.52 -14.23 18.86
CA GLN A 176 -1.95 -12.83 18.72
C GLN A 176 -1.15 -12.10 17.64
N ALA A 177 0.14 -12.42 17.47
CA ALA A 177 0.95 -11.85 16.40
C ALA A 177 0.50 -12.34 15.02
N LEU A 178 0.10 -13.61 14.91
CA LEU A 178 -0.44 -14.19 13.69
C LEU A 178 -1.82 -13.57 13.34
N ASP A 179 -2.75 -13.51 14.29
CA ASP A 179 -4.07 -12.91 14.09
C ASP A 179 -3.96 -11.43 13.65
N HIS A 180 -2.99 -10.72 14.24
CA HIS A 180 -2.61 -9.37 13.86
C HIS A 180 -2.07 -9.26 12.44
N ALA A 181 -1.25 -10.22 12.00
CA ALA A 181 -0.71 -10.26 10.65
C ALA A 181 -1.82 -10.51 9.61
N ILE A 182 -2.71 -11.47 9.87
CA ILE A 182 -3.85 -11.79 8.99
C ILE A 182 -4.79 -10.59 8.87
N SER A 183 -5.16 -9.98 9.99
CA SER A 183 -6.04 -8.80 9.94
C SER A 183 -5.39 -7.59 9.25
N ASP A 184 -4.06 -7.43 9.35
CA ASP A 184 -3.35 -6.39 8.61
C ASP A 184 -3.36 -6.70 7.10
N ASP A 185 -3.12 -7.95 6.72
CA ASP A 185 -3.15 -8.39 5.32
C ASP A 185 -4.50 -8.08 4.67
N LEU A 186 -5.62 -8.47 5.31
CA LEU A 186 -6.98 -8.19 4.82
C LEU A 186 -7.24 -6.68 4.67
N PHE A 187 -6.83 -5.90 5.68
CA PHE A 187 -6.93 -4.44 5.63
C PHE A 187 -6.15 -3.87 4.45
N TYR A 188 -4.90 -4.28 4.28
CA TYR A 188 -4.05 -3.77 3.21
C TYR A 188 -4.55 -4.22 1.84
N ARG A 189 -5.11 -5.42 1.67
CA ARG A 189 -5.75 -5.87 0.42
C ARG A 189 -6.94 -5.01 0.03
N GLN A 190 -7.84 -4.69 0.97
CA GLN A 190 -8.94 -3.78 0.69
C GLN A 190 -8.46 -2.38 0.34
N LEU A 191 -7.41 -1.93 1.01
CA LEU A 191 -6.77 -0.66 0.71
C LEU A 191 -6.18 -0.67 -0.72
N THR A 192 -5.57 -1.79 -1.15
CA THR A 192 -5.12 -2.01 -2.53
C THR A 192 -6.26 -1.86 -3.53
N GLY A 193 -7.36 -2.61 -3.32
CA GLY A 193 -8.51 -2.58 -4.22
C GLY A 193 -9.19 -1.21 -4.30
N SER A 194 -9.03 -0.38 -3.27
CA SER A 194 -9.59 0.97 -3.21
C SER A 194 -8.69 2.05 -3.82
N PHE A 195 -7.43 1.72 -4.19
CA PHE A 195 -6.48 2.70 -4.67
C PHE A 195 -6.83 3.19 -6.09
N ARG A 196 -7.22 4.46 -6.21
CA ARG A 196 -7.81 5.05 -7.44
C ARG A 196 -6.87 5.14 -8.63
N PHE A 197 -5.57 5.11 -8.43
CA PHE A 197 -4.59 5.33 -9.50
C PHE A 197 -3.87 4.06 -9.91
N HIS A 198 -4.47 2.90 -9.64
CA HIS A 198 -3.95 1.59 -10.00
C HIS A 198 -3.58 1.51 -11.48
N ASP A 199 -4.47 1.98 -12.36
CA ASP A 199 -4.27 1.95 -13.81
C ASP A 199 -3.01 2.68 -14.27
N ARG A 200 -2.67 3.82 -13.65
CA ARG A 200 -1.46 4.59 -14.01
C ARG A 200 -0.19 3.84 -13.64
N ILE A 201 -0.18 3.23 -12.46
CA ILE A 201 0.94 2.44 -11.96
C ILE A 201 1.10 1.17 -12.80
N GLN A 202 -0.01 0.53 -13.10
CA GLN A 202 -0.05 -0.66 -13.94
C GLN A 202 0.40 -0.35 -15.37
N ALA A 203 -0.03 0.77 -15.95
CA ALA A 203 0.42 1.20 -17.27
C ALA A 203 1.94 1.35 -17.31
N PHE A 204 2.54 2.01 -16.31
CA PHE A 204 3.99 2.14 -16.20
C PHE A 204 4.68 0.77 -16.06
N ALA A 205 4.20 -0.09 -15.16
CA ALA A 205 4.77 -1.43 -14.97
C ALA A 205 4.68 -2.30 -16.24
N ASN A 206 3.59 -2.16 -17.01
CA ASN A 206 3.39 -2.86 -18.28
C ASN A 206 4.30 -2.31 -19.38
N GLU A 207 4.40 -0.99 -19.51
CA GLU A 207 5.28 -0.31 -20.47
C GLU A 207 6.73 -0.78 -20.30
N HIS A 208 7.20 -0.85 -19.07
CA HIS A 208 8.55 -1.33 -18.75
C HIS A 208 8.63 -2.85 -18.56
N ARG A 209 7.55 -3.59 -18.83
CA ARG A 209 7.47 -5.06 -18.79
C ARG A 209 8.03 -5.65 -17.51
N PHE A 210 7.63 -5.11 -16.35
CA PHE A 210 8.10 -5.55 -15.03
C PHE A 210 7.96 -7.05 -14.84
N SER A 211 6.86 -7.62 -15.31
CA SER A 211 6.60 -9.06 -15.14
C SER A 211 7.54 -9.95 -15.96
N GLU A 212 8.18 -9.44 -17.01
CA GLU A 212 8.92 -10.23 -18.01
C GLU A 212 10.43 -10.27 -17.81
N ARG A 213 10.96 -9.60 -16.79
CA ARG A 213 12.40 -9.46 -16.53
C ARG A 213 12.69 -9.43 -15.04
N LEU A 214 13.96 -9.53 -14.67
CA LEU A 214 14.40 -9.24 -13.30
C LEU A 214 14.29 -7.74 -13.05
N VAL A 215 13.50 -7.34 -12.07
CA VAL A 215 13.34 -5.95 -11.67
C VAL A 215 13.95 -5.72 -10.30
N LEU A 216 14.93 -4.83 -10.24
CA LEU A 216 15.49 -4.28 -9.02
C LEU A 216 14.82 -2.93 -8.76
N GLY A 217 14.50 -2.64 -7.51
CA GLY A 217 14.04 -1.32 -7.09
C GLY A 217 15.06 -0.70 -6.15
N ILE A 218 15.34 0.59 -6.31
CA ILE A 218 16.14 1.35 -5.37
C ILE A 218 15.39 2.60 -4.93
N HIS A 219 15.31 2.80 -3.62
CA HIS A 219 14.90 4.08 -3.04
C HIS A 219 16.13 4.89 -2.65
N VAL A 220 16.31 6.04 -3.29
CA VAL A 220 17.41 6.97 -3.04
C VAL A 220 16.88 8.21 -2.33
N ARG A 221 17.34 8.43 -1.10
CA ARG A 221 17.11 9.69 -0.38
C ARG A 221 18.37 10.54 -0.50
N ALA A 222 18.50 11.29 -1.59
CA ALA A 222 19.64 12.16 -1.84
C ALA A 222 19.51 13.49 -1.06
N GLY A 223 18.27 13.88 -0.74
CA GLY A 223 17.94 15.10 -0.01
C GLY A 223 17.68 16.29 -0.90
N ASN A 224 17.98 16.22 -2.21
CA ASN A 224 17.71 17.30 -3.16
C ASN A 224 18.17 18.68 -2.65
N GLY A 225 19.33 18.79 -2.00
CA GLY A 225 19.84 20.05 -1.42
C GLY A 225 19.18 20.52 -0.10
N GLU A 226 18.35 19.69 0.55
CA GLU A 226 17.73 20.00 1.85
C GLU A 226 18.74 20.49 2.90
N THR A 227 18.42 21.62 3.53
CA THR A 227 19.20 22.20 4.65
C THR A 227 18.61 21.79 6.01
N GLY A 228 19.18 22.27 7.11
CA GLY A 228 18.56 22.13 8.44
C GLY A 228 18.80 20.75 9.07
N ASP A 229 17.73 20.07 9.51
CA ASP A 229 17.86 18.76 10.21
C ASP A 229 18.49 17.68 9.31
N PHE A 230 18.17 17.71 8.01
CA PHE A 230 18.69 16.73 7.05
C PHE A 230 20.21 16.85 6.89
N GLU A 231 20.69 18.07 6.67
CA GLU A 231 22.10 18.42 6.58
C GLU A 231 22.84 18.20 7.91
N LYS A 232 22.29 18.67 9.04
CA LYS A 232 22.88 18.49 10.38
C LYS A 232 23.08 17.02 10.72
N LYS A 233 22.14 16.15 10.32
CA LYS A 233 22.24 14.70 10.51
C LYS A 233 23.04 13.98 9.43
N LYS A 234 23.61 14.72 8.48
CA LYS A 234 24.45 14.19 7.38
C LYS A 234 23.73 13.06 6.63
N ARG A 235 22.44 13.27 6.34
CA ARG A 235 21.58 12.25 5.70
C ARG A 235 21.72 12.21 4.18
N GLY A 236 22.27 13.26 3.56
CA GLY A 236 22.49 13.35 2.12
C GLY A 236 23.72 12.59 1.63
N ILE A 237 23.79 12.42 0.33
CA ILE A 237 24.94 11.80 -0.37
C ILE A 237 25.96 12.89 -0.65
N ARG A 238 27.17 12.78 -0.08
CA ARG A 238 28.22 13.82 -0.18
C ARG A 238 28.96 13.81 -1.51
N ASP A 239 29.32 12.61 -1.96
CA ASP A 239 29.99 12.36 -3.23
C ASP A 239 29.07 11.48 -4.07
N LEU A 240 28.24 12.14 -4.87
CA LEU A 240 27.20 11.46 -5.64
C LEU A 240 27.82 10.56 -6.72
N ASP A 241 28.95 10.94 -7.32
CA ASP A 241 29.57 10.18 -8.40
C ASP A 241 30.20 8.88 -7.89
N SER A 242 30.95 8.96 -6.79
CA SER A 242 31.51 7.78 -6.12
C SER A 242 30.40 6.84 -5.61
N TRP A 243 29.34 7.42 -5.03
CA TRP A 243 28.19 6.65 -4.55
C TRP A 243 27.46 5.94 -5.70
N VAL A 244 27.16 6.64 -6.80
CA VAL A 244 26.49 6.08 -7.98
C VAL A 244 27.31 4.94 -8.59
N THR A 245 28.64 5.12 -8.69
CA THR A 245 29.54 4.08 -9.22
C THR A 245 29.49 2.82 -8.34
N THR A 246 29.60 2.99 -7.02
CA THR A 246 29.54 1.88 -6.06
C THR A 246 28.19 1.17 -6.11
N VAL A 247 27.10 1.92 -6.23
CA VAL A 247 25.75 1.35 -6.35
C VAL A 247 25.61 0.56 -7.65
N ALA A 248 26.06 1.09 -8.78
CA ALA A 248 26.00 0.40 -10.07
C ALA A 248 26.76 -0.93 -10.04
N GLU A 249 27.98 -0.94 -9.51
CA GLU A 249 28.76 -2.18 -9.32
C GLU A 249 28.07 -3.17 -8.39
N THR A 250 27.41 -2.68 -7.33
CA THR A 250 26.66 -3.52 -6.39
C THR A 250 25.43 -4.14 -7.07
N MET A 251 24.70 -3.38 -7.87
CA MET A 251 23.53 -3.87 -8.63
C MET A 251 23.95 -4.93 -9.65
N ASP A 252 25.06 -4.73 -10.35
CA ASP A 252 25.60 -5.71 -11.29
C ASP A 252 25.95 -7.03 -10.59
N ARG A 253 26.68 -6.97 -9.47
CA ARG A 253 27.00 -8.17 -8.67
C ARG A 253 25.74 -8.87 -8.16
N LEU A 254 24.74 -8.11 -7.73
CA LEU A 254 23.46 -8.67 -7.27
C LEU A 254 22.72 -9.38 -8.41
N VAL A 255 22.64 -8.77 -9.59
CA VAL A 255 22.07 -9.39 -10.81
C VAL A 255 22.81 -10.70 -11.14
N GLN A 256 24.14 -10.67 -11.19
CA GLN A 256 24.96 -11.84 -11.51
C GLN A 256 24.74 -12.96 -10.49
N THR A 257 24.62 -12.62 -9.21
CA THR A 257 24.38 -13.58 -8.13
C THR A 257 23.01 -14.25 -8.30
N ILE A 258 21.96 -13.46 -8.54
CA ILE A 258 20.60 -13.97 -8.75
C ILE A 258 20.54 -14.88 -9.98
N GLN A 259 21.10 -14.44 -11.10
CA GLN A 259 21.11 -15.22 -12.33
C GLN A 259 21.92 -16.52 -12.20
N SER A 260 23.04 -16.50 -11.48
CA SER A 260 23.85 -17.70 -11.24
C SER A 260 23.09 -18.70 -10.35
N ALA A 261 22.41 -18.21 -9.31
CA ALA A 261 21.57 -19.05 -8.46
C ALA A 261 20.41 -19.70 -9.24
N GLN A 262 19.77 -18.95 -10.15
CA GLN A 262 18.73 -19.48 -11.03
C GLN A 262 19.27 -20.59 -11.94
N ARG A 263 20.37 -20.36 -12.65
CA ARG A 263 20.99 -21.37 -13.54
C ARG A 263 21.40 -22.64 -12.80
N ASN A 264 21.92 -22.51 -11.58
CA ASN A 264 22.32 -23.66 -10.77
C ASN A 264 21.10 -24.51 -10.37
N ASN A 265 19.97 -23.88 -10.06
CA ASN A 265 18.73 -24.59 -9.76
C ASN A 265 18.20 -25.33 -10.99
N ASP A 266 18.26 -24.73 -12.17
CA ASP A 266 17.81 -25.35 -13.42
C ASP A 266 18.64 -26.58 -13.79
N ASN A 267 19.96 -26.48 -13.62
CA ASN A 267 20.88 -27.59 -13.88
C ASN A 267 20.66 -28.75 -12.90
N ASN A 268 20.38 -28.47 -11.63
CA ASN A 268 20.10 -29.50 -10.64
C ASN A 268 18.78 -30.23 -10.92
N ASN A 269 17.75 -29.51 -11.37
CA ASN A 269 16.46 -30.13 -11.70
C ASN A 269 16.53 -31.04 -12.93
N ASN A 270 17.32 -30.69 -13.95
CA ASN A 270 17.47 -31.53 -15.15
C ASN A 270 18.17 -32.87 -14.89
N ASN A 271 18.93 -32.99 -13.80
CA ASN A 271 19.64 -34.24 -13.48
C ASN A 271 18.78 -35.25 -12.71
N ASN A 272 17.68 -34.80 -12.08
CA ASN A 272 16.73 -35.67 -11.41
C ASN A 272 15.60 -36.03 -12.38
N ASN A 273 15.89 -36.91 -13.35
CA ASN A 273 14.89 -37.59 -14.18
C ASN A 273 14.05 -38.58 -13.37
N ASP A 274 13.45 -38.13 -12.26
CA ASP A 274 12.57 -38.96 -11.47
C ASP A 274 11.14 -38.86 -12.04
N HIS A 275 10.66 -40.01 -12.48
CA HIS A 275 9.41 -40.17 -13.23
C HIS A 275 8.20 -39.85 -12.35
N GLY A 276 7.56 -38.71 -12.56
CA GLY A 276 6.12 -38.57 -12.30
C GLY A 276 5.66 -37.42 -11.40
N SER A 277 6.55 -36.56 -10.90
CA SER A 277 6.09 -35.36 -10.20
C SER A 277 5.70 -34.28 -11.20
N THR A 278 4.43 -33.87 -11.18
CA THR A 278 3.88 -32.65 -11.82
C THR A 278 4.44 -31.40 -11.14
N SER A 279 5.77 -31.34 -11.05
CA SER A 279 6.56 -30.23 -10.58
C SER A 279 6.11 -29.01 -11.37
N PHE A 280 5.58 -28.02 -10.66
CA PHE A 280 5.37 -26.67 -11.15
C PHE A 280 6.71 -26.21 -11.73
N SER A 281 6.86 -26.40 -13.03
CA SER A 281 7.99 -25.91 -13.80
C SER A 281 7.91 -24.39 -13.70
N SER A 282 8.55 -23.86 -12.66
CA SER A 282 9.26 -22.60 -12.64
C SER A 282 10.31 -22.70 -13.76
N SER A 283 9.84 -22.76 -15.01
CA SER A 283 10.60 -22.51 -16.20
C SER A 283 11.03 -21.06 -16.04
N THR A 284 12.19 -20.92 -15.42
CA THR A 284 13.24 -20.05 -15.89
C THR A 284 12.69 -18.79 -16.52
N ARG A 285 12.52 -17.77 -15.68
CA ARG A 285 12.66 -16.39 -16.11
C ARG A 285 14.08 -16.17 -16.64
N SER A 286 14.53 -16.95 -17.62
CA SER A 286 15.58 -16.53 -18.54
C SER A 286 14.93 -15.46 -19.40
N SER A 287 14.72 -14.28 -18.80
CA SER A 287 14.19 -13.16 -19.56
C SER A 287 15.24 -12.86 -20.60
N SER A 288 14.88 -12.99 -21.87
CA SER A 288 15.67 -12.47 -22.98
C SER A 288 15.91 -10.96 -22.87
N LEU A 289 15.23 -10.30 -21.94
CA LEU A 289 15.34 -8.88 -21.65
C LEU A 289 16.43 -8.60 -20.62
N PRO A 290 17.12 -7.46 -20.75
CA PRO A 290 18.03 -6.97 -19.73
C PRO A 290 17.30 -6.76 -18.39
N PRO A 291 18.01 -6.93 -17.25
CA PRO A 291 17.50 -6.51 -15.95
C PRO A 291 17.11 -5.03 -15.96
N LEU A 292 16.15 -4.68 -15.12
CA LEU A 292 15.63 -3.32 -14.97
C LEU A 292 15.88 -2.82 -13.55
N LEU A 293 16.34 -1.58 -13.41
CA LEU A 293 16.46 -0.87 -12.16
C LEU A 293 15.43 0.27 -12.13
N PHE A 294 14.38 0.09 -11.33
CA PHE A 294 13.43 1.13 -10.99
C PHE A 294 14.00 2.03 -9.88
N VAL A 295 14.04 3.34 -10.12
CA VAL A 295 14.60 4.34 -9.21
C VAL A 295 13.50 5.26 -8.67
N ALA A 296 13.26 5.18 -7.37
CA ALA A 296 12.48 6.17 -6.62
C ALA A 296 13.44 7.13 -5.91
N THR A 297 13.38 8.42 -6.24
CA THR A 297 14.35 9.41 -5.73
C THR A 297 13.74 10.80 -5.61
N ASP A 298 14.13 11.51 -4.55
CA ASP A 298 13.81 12.93 -4.38
C ASP A 298 14.68 13.87 -5.22
N ASP A 299 15.78 13.36 -5.80
CA ASP A 299 16.69 14.09 -6.68
C ASP A 299 16.74 13.44 -8.07
N GLY A 300 16.27 14.18 -9.08
CA GLY A 300 16.20 13.70 -10.46
C GLY A 300 17.56 13.50 -11.13
N SER A 301 18.61 14.20 -10.66
CA SER A 301 19.96 14.07 -11.21
C SER A 301 20.55 12.68 -11.00
N VAL A 302 20.09 11.96 -9.95
CA VAL A 302 20.50 10.59 -9.62
C VAL A 302 20.13 9.62 -10.74
N ILE A 303 19.01 9.83 -11.44
CA ILE A 303 18.48 8.90 -12.43
C ILE A 303 19.42 8.81 -13.63
N GLY A 304 19.80 9.96 -14.20
CA GLY A 304 20.72 10.01 -15.34
C GLY A 304 22.10 9.42 -15.00
N LYS A 305 22.62 9.76 -13.81
CA LYS A 305 23.90 9.24 -13.33
C LYS A 305 23.88 7.72 -13.13
N LEU A 306 22.81 7.17 -12.54
CA LEU A 306 22.65 5.71 -12.42
C LEU A 306 22.51 5.04 -13.79
N ALA A 307 21.75 5.63 -14.72
CA ALA A 307 21.61 5.12 -16.08
C ALA A 307 22.96 5.05 -16.82
N ASP A 308 23.79 6.08 -16.68
CA ASP A 308 25.14 6.09 -17.25
C ASP A 308 26.06 5.05 -16.61
N ALA A 309 26.05 4.96 -15.28
CA ALA A 309 26.93 4.05 -14.54
C ALA A 309 26.58 2.58 -14.73
N THR A 310 25.30 2.26 -14.90
CA THR A 310 24.81 0.88 -15.09
C THR A 310 24.83 0.41 -16.54
N ARG A 311 25.08 1.30 -17.51
CA ARG A 311 25.12 1.00 -18.96
C ARG A 311 26.06 -0.16 -19.30
N ARG A 312 27.22 -0.26 -18.63
CA ARG A 312 28.22 -1.32 -18.88
C ARG A 312 27.72 -2.71 -18.46
N SER A 313 26.81 -2.77 -17.51
CA SER A 313 26.21 -4.01 -16.99
C SER A 313 24.90 -4.35 -17.68
N ASN A 314 24.51 -3.59 -18.72
CA ASN A 314 23.26 -3.77 -19.46
C ASN A 314 22.03 -3.80 -18.54
N ILE A 315 22.01 -2.96 -17.50
CA ILE A 315 20.84 -2.77 -16.64
C ILE A 315 20.13 -1.50 -17.11
N GLU A 316 18.88 -1.64 -17.54
CA GLU A 316 18.04 -0.51 -17.93
C GLU A 316 17.59 0.26 -16.68
N VAL A 317 17.65 1.59 -16.69
CA VAL A 317 17.23 2.42 -15.56
C VAL A 317 15.97 3.19 -15.92
N VAL A 318 14.95 3.07 -15.08
CA VAL A 318 13.68 3.77 -15.25
C VAL A 318 13.23 4.41 -13.95
N SER A 319 12.44 5.48 -14.04
CA SER A 319 11.82 6.16 -12.92
C SER A 319 10.46 6.65 -13.37
N LEU A 320 9.48 6.66 -12.47
CA LEU A 320 8.20 7.26 -12.77
C LEU A 320 8.43 8.74 -13.13
N PRO A 321 7.81 9.29 -14.18
CA PRO A 321 7.86 10.72 -14.43
C PRO A 321 7.21 11.47 -13.26
N GLN A 322 7.93 12.40 -12.65
CA GLN A 322 7.45 13.16 -11.48
C GLN A 322 7.76 14.63 -11.65
N GLN A 323 6.85 15.46 -11.15
CA GLN A 323 7.15 16.85 -10.87
C GLN A 323 7.96 16.94 -9.57
N ARG A 324 9.28 17.08 -9.70
CA ARG A 324 10.18 17.24 -8.56
C ARG A 324 10.15 18.67 -8.08
N MET A 325 10.31 18.84 -6.77
CA MET A 325 10.42 20.16 -6.18
C MET A 325 11.80 20.75 -6.49
N GLU A 326 11.88 22.09 -6.52
CA GLU A 326 13.14 22.81 -6.72
C GLU A 326 14.21 22.36 -5.71
N PRO A 327 15.49 22.31 -6.11
CA PRO A 327 16.58 22.01 -5.18
C PRO A 327 16.53 22.89 -3.92
N GLY A 328 16.75 22.27 -2.76
CA GLY A 328 16.73 22.88 -1.43
C GLY A 328 15.38 22.84 -0.72
N SER A 329 14.29 22.62 -1.45
CA SER A 329 12.93 22.65 -0.88
C SER A 329 12.53 21.34 -0.19
N GLY A 330 13.23 20.25 -0.51
CA GLY A 330 12.99 18.94 0.05
C GLY A 330 11.67 18.29 -0.35
N VAL A 331 11.35 17.18 0.32
CA VAL A 331 10.01 16.58 0.21
C VAL A 331 9.09 17.37 1.12
N ASN A 332 8.48 18.39 0.53
CA ASN A 332 7.59 19.27 1.25
C ASN A 332 6.12 18.95 0.93
N TYR A 333 5.41 18.51 1.96
CA TYR A 333 3.96 18.30 1.91
C TYR A 333 3.15 19.60 1.97
N ASN A 334 3.81 20.76 2.08
CA ASN A 334 3.21 22.07 2.31
C ASN A 334 2.84 22.86 1.04
N ALA A 335 2.86 22.23 -0.14
CA ALA A 335 2.41 22.88 -1.37
C ALA A 335 0.90 23.20 -1.27
N ARG A 336 0.50 24.41 -1.70
CA ARG A 336 -0.90 24.85 -1.64
C ARG A 336 -1.77 23.95 -2.52
N VAL A 337 -2.93 23.56 -1.99
CA VAL A 337 -3.94 22.69 -2.65
C VAL A 337 -4.49 23.29 -3.96
N GLU A 338 -4.28 24.58 -4.20
CA GLU A 338 -4.74 25.29 -5.41
C GLU A 338 -3.99 24.90 -6.70
N GLN A 339 -3.09 23.90 -6.65
CA GLN A 339 -2.35 23.43 -7.82
C GLN A 339 -2.42 21.91 -7.91
N ASP A 340 -2.89 21.38 -9.05
CA ASP A 340 -2.86 19.95 -9.41
C ASP A 340 -1.47 19.33 -9.18
N ALA A 341 -0.42 20.15 -9.33
CA ALA A 341 0.97 19.83 -9.01
C ALA A 341 1.17 19.23 -7.60
N CYS A 342 0.41 19.67 -6.60
CA CYS A 342 0.50 19.14 -5.25
C CYS A 342 0.04 17.67 -5.24
N PHE A 343 -1.22 17.42 -5.62
CA PHE A 343 -1.77 16.06 -5.65
C PHE A 343 -0.95 15.10 -6.52
N GLU A 344 -0.45 15.58 -7.67
CA GLU A 344 0.41 14.80 -8.55
C GLU A 344 1.77 14.45 -7.93
N ASN A 345 2.39 15.37 -7.17
CA ASN A 345 3.64 15.09 -6.47
C ASN A 345 3.44 14.06 -5.34
N TRP A 346 2.36 14.19 -4.56
CA TRP A 346 2.02 13.18 -3.57
C TRP A 346 1.67 11.83 -4.22
N PHE A 347 0.97 11.85 -5.36
CA PHE A 347 0.63 10.64 -6.11
C PHE A 347 1.90 9.95 -6.55
N SER A 348 2.82 10.71 -7.13
CA SER A 348 4.12 10.23 -7.61
C SER A 348 4.90 9.50 -6.50
N GLN A 349 4.92 10.05 -5.28
CA GLN A 349 5.57 9.39 -4.14
C GLN A 349 4.89 8.06 -3.77
N ILE A 350 3.56 8.02 -3.69
CA ILE A 350 2.85 6.77 -3.38
C ILE A 350 3.03 5.75 -4.52
N ALA A 351 2.99 6.21 -5.77
CA ALA A 351 3.21 5.38 -6.94
C ALA A 351 4.63 4.78 -6.95
N ASP A 352 5.65 5.57 -6.62
CA ASP A 352 7.02 5.06 -6.42
C ASP A 352 7.07 3.97 -5.35
N ALA A 353 6.38 4.17 -4.23
CA ALA A 353 6.36 3.16 -3.18
C ALA A 353 5.70 1.87 -3.69
N ILE A 354 4.60 1.96 -4.43
CA ILE A 354 3.87 0.80 -4.99
C ILE A 354 4.73 0.08 -6.02
N LEU A 355 5.40 0.83 -6.90
CA LEU A 355 6.33 0.27 -7.89
C LEU A 355 7.53 -0.40 -7.22
N LEU A 356 8.10 0.20 -6.16
CA LEU A 356 9.12 -0.46 -5.34
C LEU A 356 8.59 -1.72 -4.65
N GLY A 357 7.32 -1.77 -4.26
CA GLY A 357 6.71 -3.00 -3.77
C GLY A 357 6.60 -4.09 -4.84
N ALA A 358 6.56 -3.72 -6.12
CA ALA A 358 6.31 -4.64 -7.24
C ALA A 358 7.59 -5.33 -7.75
N VAL A 359 8.76 -4.74 -7.51
CA VAL A 359 10.07 -5.25 -8.00
C VAL A 359 10.49 -6.55 -7.32
N ASP A 360 11.34 -7.37 -7.93
CA ASP A 360 11.81 -8.62 -7.33
C ASP A 360 12.74 -8.41 -6.13
N VAL A 361 13.57 -7.37 -6.16
CA VAL A 361 14.52 -7.04 -5.08
C VAL A 361 14.52 -5.54 -4.79
N VAL A 362 14.37 -5.15 -3.52
CA VAL A 362 14.38 -3.75 -3.08
C VAL A 362 15.67 -3.40 -2.35
N VAL A 363 16.35 -2.35 -2.80
CA VAL A 363 17.46 -1.70 -2.09
C VAL A 363 16.96 -0.42 -1.43
N ALA A 364 17.03 -0.43 -0.10
CA ALA A 364 16.38 0.52 0.77
C ALA A 364 17.36 1.55 1.35
N ALA A 365 16.96 2.83 1.39
CA ALA A 365 17.67 3.82 2.20
C ALA A 365 17.46 3.55 3.70
N ARG A 366 18.54 3.35 4.45
CA ARG A 366 18.54 2.98 5.88
C ARG A 366 17.71 3.91 6.78
N TYR A 367 17.67 5.20 6.48
CA TYR A 367 17.02 6.22 7.31
C TYR A 367 15.90 6.97 6.56
N SER A 368 15.00 6.22 5.93
CA SER A 368 13.86 6.78 5.21
C SER A 368 12.55 6.26 5.78
N SER A 369 11.68 7.16 6.28
CA SER A 369 10.32 6.79 6.68
C SER A 369 9.48 6.28 5.49
N PHE A 370 9.79 6.77 4.29
CA PHE A 370 9.18 6.28 3.05
C PHE A 370 9.52 4.81 2.82
N THR A 371 10.79 4.43 3.00
CA THR A 371 11.21 3.04 2.88
C THR A 371 10.67 2.18 4.01
N GLN A 372 10.62 2.71 5.23
CA GLN A 372 10.03 2.02 6.38
C GLN A 372 8.54 1.72 6.20
N SER A 373 7.83 2.47 5.35
CA SER A 373 6.46 2.16 4.96
C SER A 373 6.33 1.16 3.81
N LEU A 374 7.42 0.74 3.15
CA LEU A 374 7.34 -0.19 2.01
C LEU A 374 6.66 -1.52 2.30
N PRO A 375 6.81 -2.15 3.49
CA PRO A 375 6.04 -3.37 3.80
C PRO A 375 4.52 -3.18 3.69
N LEU A 376 4.03 -1.96 3.92
CA LEU A 376 2.61 -1.61 3.78
C LEU A 376 2.22 -1.47 2.30
N VAL A 377 3.20 -1.18 1.46
CA VAL A 377 3.02 -0.88 0.06
C VAL A 377 3.31 -2.09 -0.84
N SER A 378 4.08 -3.07 -0.35
CA SER A 378 4.20 -4.39 -1.00
C SER A 378 2.87 -5.15 -1.04
N VAL A 379 1.92 -4.84 -0.16
CA VAL A 379 0.56 -5.40 -0.31
C VAL A 379 -0.19 -4.73 -1.47
N LEU A 380 0.07 -3.43 -1.70
CA LEU A 380 -0.51 -2.69 -2.83
C LEU A 380 0.02 -3.22 -4.18
N SER A 381 1.24 -3.77 -4.20
CA SER A 381 1.90 -4.22 -5.42
C SER A 381 1.54 -5.63 -5.88
N GLY A 382 0.87 -6.46 -5.06
CA GLY A 382 0.51 -7.84 -5.41
C GLY A 382 -0.26 -7.93 -6.73
N SER A 383 -1.23 -7.02 -6.92
CA SER A 383 -2.00 -6.86 -8.15
C SER A 383 -1.17 -6.64 -9.44
N ILE A 384 0.06 -6.15 -9.31
CA ILE A 384 1.00 -5.96 -10.43
C ILE A 384 1.70 -7.28 -10.79
N ARG A 385 1.91 -8.15 -9.81
CA ARG A 385 2.60 -9.44 -9.97
C ARG A 385 1.67 -10.58 -10.43
N ASP A 386 0.42 -10.59 -9.94
CA ASP A 386 -0.45 -11.77 -10.03
C ASP A 386 -1.08 -12.02 -11.42
N ARG A 387 -1.12 -11.03 -12.32
CA ARG A 387 -1.69 -11.20 -13.68
C ARG A 387 -0.99 -12.27 -14.54
N LYS A 388 0.26 -12.63 -14.22
CA LYS A 388 0.94 -13.73 -14.91
C LYS A 388 0.36 -15.10 -14.59
N GLN A 389 -0.18 -15.30 -13.38
CA GLN A 389 -0.87 -16.54 -13.03
C GLN A 389 -2.22 -16.62 -13.76
N GLN A 390 -2.97 -15.53 -13.77
CA GLN A 390 -4.28 -15.47 -14.44
C GLN A 390 -4.18 -15.72 -15.97
N ARG A 391 -3.19 -15.15 -16.66
CA ARG A 391 -3.02 -15.39 -18.11
C ARG A 391 -2.62 -16.83 -18.45
N LYS A 392 -1.90 -17.52 -17.57
CA LYS A 392 -1.56 -18.94 -17.73
C LYS A 392 -2.74 -19.88 -17.47
N GLN A 393 -3.74 -19.44 -16.70
CA GLN A 393 -4.97 -20.19 -16.46
C GLN A 393 -6.01 -20.00 -17.59
N GLN A 394 -5.88 -18.94 -18.38
CA GLN A 394 -6.78 -18.64 -19.51
C GLN A 394 -6.28 -19.17 -20.86
N GLN A 395 -5.04 -19.69 -20.92
CA GLN A 395 -4.45 -20.39 -22.07
C GLN A 395 -4.44 -21.88 -21.78
#